data_AF-A0A7V9MZV2-F1
#
_entry.id   AF-A0A7V9MZV2-F1
#
_cell.length_a   1.000
_cell.length_b   1.000
_cell.length_c   1.000
_cell.angle_alpha   90.00
_cell.angle_beta   90.00
_cell.angle_gamma   90.00
#
_symmetry.space_group_name_H-M   'P 1'
#
loop_
_entity.id
_entity.type
_entity.pdbx_description
1 polymer ?
#
loop_
_entity_poly.entity_id
_entity_poly.type
_entity_poly.pdbx_seq_one_letter_code
_entity_poly.pdbx_strand_id
1 'polypeptide(L)'
;FLARHNLDGGLSFRWTGHWMFLRDIIAHCRLPQDHEVEGISLDWLVERLEPWALREYSIASLPAGGRMELLVRKAVKDDGSLGLGSGWLTHTSTVGGVVSLRLRPNPNFHAPVAKDGTEGPQILIGAGTGMAGLRAHLLHRAQNKLGDAWLLFGERQAASDLYYAEDIKAWAADGTLARTDLVFSRDGQSRKYVQQMVTDEGAEIKSWVDRGASILVCGGLKMAAGVEEALVAILGEDRLDQMTQDGLYRRDVY
;
A
#
# COMPACT_ATOMS: atom_id res chain seq x y z
N PHE A 1 -8.00 29.39 -9.74
CA PHE A 1 -7.05 30.22 -9.00
C PHE A 1 -6.53 31.35 -9.85
N LEU A 2 -5.69 31.09 -10.87
CA LEU A 2 -5.11 32.14 -11.74
C LEU A 2 -6.14 33.16 -12.25
N ALA A 3 -7.22 32.69 -12.89
CA ALA A 3 -8.30 33.55 -13.38
C ALA A 3 -9.01 34.34 -12.26
N ARG A 4 -9.15 33.76 -11.06
CA ARG A 4 -9.81 34.41 -9.91
C ARG A 4 -8.99 35.57 -9.37
N HIS A 5 -7.66 35.45 -9.38
CA HIS A 5 -6.73 36.48 -8.88
C HIS A 5 -6.11 37.32 -10.00
N ASN A 6 -6.64 37.24 -11.23
CA ASN A 6 -6.13 37.94 -12.41
C ASN A 6 -4.61 37.78 -12.63
N LEU A 7 -4.10 36.57 -12.43
CA LEU A 7 -2.68 36.24 -12.58
C LEU A 7 -2.40 35.62 -13.95
N ASP A 8 -1.34 36.08 -14.61
CA ASP A 8 -0.88 35.51 -15.88
C ASP A 8 -0.09 34.21 -15.64
N GLY A 9 -0.71 33.08 -16.01
CA GLY A 9 -0.09 31.76 -15.95
C GLY A 9 1.07 31.55 -16.95
N GLY A 10 1.30 32.50 -17.86
CA GLY A 10 2.42 32.56 -18.81
C GLY A 10 3.72 33.08 -18.24
N LEU A 11 3.70 33.69 -17.05
CA LEU A 11 4.90 34.20 -16.39
C LEU A 11 5.82 33.06 -15.96
N SER A 12 7.12 33.24 -16.14
CA SER A 12 8.14 32.25 -15.81
C SER A 12 8.85 32.60 -14.51
N PHE A 13 9.01 31.60 -13.64
CA PHE A 13 9.71 31.73 -12.36
C PHE A 13 10.72 30.62 -12.18
N ARG A 14 11.75 30.85 -11.36
CA ARG A 14 12.69 29.81 -10.93
C ARG A 14 12.11 29.07 -9.74
N TRP A 15 11.73 27.81 -9.91
CA TRP A 15 11.12 26.98 -8.88
C TRP A 15 11.79 25.60 -8.83
N THR A 16 12.16 25.14 -7.64
CA THR A 16 12.94 23.90 -7.42
C THR A 16 14.21 23.79 -8.28
N GLY A 17 14.85 24.92 -8.60
CA GLY A 17 16.09 24.96 -9.40
C GLY A 17 15.90 25.08 -10.92
N HIS A 18 14.66 25.00 -11.42
CA HIS A 18 14.34 25.05 -12.86
C HIS A 18 13.43 26.24 -13.20
N TRP A 19 13.49 26.72 -14.44
CA TRP A 19 12.54 27.73 -14.95
C TRP A 19 11.25 27.04 -15.38
N MET A 20 10.11 27.48 -14.85
CA MET A 20 8.79 26.93 -15.13
C MET A 20 7.74 28.03 -15.24
N PHE A 21 6.68 27.80 -16.01
CA PHE A 21 5.55 28.72 -16.05
C PHE A 21 4.75 28.65 -14.75
N LEU A 22 4.17 29.78 -14.34
CA LEU A 22 3.38 29.91 -13.11
C LEU A 22 2.23 28.89 -13.06
N ARG A 23 1.56 28.65 -14.20
CA ARG A 23 0.50 27.64 -14.30
C ARG A 23 0.99 26.23 -13.96
N ASP A 24 2.22 25.90 -14.34
CA ASP A 24 2.80 24.59 -14.11
C ASP A 24 3.27 24.46 -12.66
N ILE A 25 3.86 25.51 -12.09
CA ILE A 25 4.23 25.54 -10.67
C ILE A 25 2.99 25.36 -9.79
N ILE A 26 1.95 26.16 -10.00
CA ILE A 26 0.71 26.12 -9.20
C ILE A 26 -0.01 24.78 -9.34
N ALA A 27 0.06 24.12 -10.50
CA ALA A 27 -0.52 22.78 -10.68
C ALA A 27 0.10 21.71 -9.75
N HIS A 28 1.35 21.91 -9.33
CA HIS A 28 2.08 21.00 -8.43
C HIS A 28 2.02 21.41 -6.95
N CYS A 29 1.30 22.48 -6.62
CA CYS A 29 1.27 23.05 -5.27
C CYS A 29 -0.13 23.11 -4.68
N ARG A 30 -0.20 23.10 -3.34
CA ARG A 30 -1.41 23.50 -2.62
C ARG A 30 -1.79 24.91 -3.08
N LEU A 31 -3.03 25.05 -3.55
CA LEU A 31 -3.56 26.37 -3.85
C LEU A 31 -3.70 27.16 -2.54
N PRO A 32 -3.11 28.37 -2.44
CA PRO A 32 -3.36 29.23 -1.30
C PRO A 32 -4.82 29.67 -1.28
N GLN A 33 -5.32 29.97 -0.09
CA GLN A 33 -6.62 30.60 0.11
C GLN A 33 -6.54 32.09 -0.24
N ASP A 34 -7.70 32.69 -0.52
CA ASP A 34 -7.76 34.07 -1.01
C ASP A 34 -7.09 35.07 -0.04
N HIS A 35 -7.19 34.85 1.28
CA HIS A 35 -6.54 35.68 2.29
C HIS A 35 -5.01 35.50 2.38
N GLU A 36 -4.47 34.39 1.85
CA GLU A 36 -3.02 34.14 1.81
C GLU A 36 -2.34 34.89 0.64
N VAL A 37 -3.11 35.41 -0.32
CA VAL A 37 -2.60 36.06 -1.54
C VAL A 37 -2.95 37.54 -1.68
N GLU A 38 -3.62 38.12 -0.70
CA GLU A 38 -4.01 39.53 -0.75
C GLU A 38 -2.79 40.43 -0.46
N GLY A 39 -2.47 41.34 -1.39
CA GLY A 39 -1.40 42.33 -1.23
C GLY A 39 0.04 41.82 -1.34
N ILE A 40 0.26 40.55 -1.73
CA ILE A 40 1.60 39.96 -1.89
C ILE A 40 2.08 40.05 -3.35
N SER A 41 3.40 40.09 -3.56
CA SER A 41 3.98 40.02 -4.90
C SER A 41 3.96 38.59 -5.45
N LEU A 42 4.01 38.45 -6.78
CA LEU A 42 4.06 37.14 -7.44
C LEU A 42 5.32 36.34 -7.08
N ASP A 43 6.49 36.99 -6.99
CA ASP A 43 7.73 36.33 -6.57
C ASP A 43 7.58 35.75 -5.16
N TRP A 44 7.02 36.55 -4.24
CA TRP A 44 6.78 36.14 -2.85
C TRP A 44 5.77 34.99 -2.75
N LEU A 45 4.72 35.01 -3.60
CA LEU A 45 3.77 33.91 -3.72
C LEU A 45 4.49 32.62 -4.15
N VAL A 46 5.27 32.67 -5.24
CA VAL A 46 5.95 31.50 -5.78
C VAL A 46 6.93 30.89 -4.79
N GLU A 47 7.64 31.71 -4.02
CA GLU A 47 8.54 31.26 -2.94
C GLU A 47 7.82 30.50 -1.82
N ARG A 48 6.52 30.74 -1.62
CA ARG A 48 5.71 30.14 -0.54
C ARG A 48 4.73 29.08 -1.01
N LEU A 49 4.67 28.80 -2.31
CA LEU A 49 3.85 27.72 -2.82
C LEU A 49 4.35 26.39 -2.25
N GLU A 50 3.51 25.75 -1.45
CA GLU A 50 3.79 24.45 -0.85
C GLU A 50 3.53 23.35 -1.88
N PRO A 51 4.55 22.57 -2.30
CA PRO A 51 4.33 21.44 -3.19
C PRO A 51 3.34 20.45 -2.59
N TRP A 52 2.53 19.80 -3.42
CA TRP A 52 1.69 18.72 -2.96
C TRP A 52 2.55 17.59 -2.37
N ALA A 53 2.16 17.09 -1.20
CA ALA A 53 2.76 15.88 -0.67
C ALA A 53 2.62 14.73 -1.67
N LEU A 54 3.68 13.95 -1.88
CA LEU A 54 3.60 12.74 -2.68
C LEU A 54 2.75 11.70 -1.94
N ARG A 55 1.92 10.97 -2.68
CA ARG A 55 1.14 9.85 -2.14
C ARG A 55 1.80 8.57 -2.60
N GLU A 56 1.98 7.65 -1.66
CA GLU A 56 2.60 6.36 -1.90
C GLU A 56 1.52 5.28 -2.04
N TYR A 57 1.74 4.35 -2.96
CA TYR A 57 0.87 3.20 -3.18
C TYR A 57 1.76 1.98 -3.41
N SER A 58 1.53 0.90 -2.66
CA SER A 58 2.22 -0.37 -2.91
C SER A 58 1.84 -0.88 -4.30
N ILE A 59 2.84 -1.36 -5.05
CA ILE A 59 2.65 -1.87 -6.40
C ILE A 59 2.06 -3.29 -6.31
N ALA A 60 0.97 -3.52 -7.03
CA ALA A 60 0.23 -4.79 -7.00
C ALA A 60 0.61 -5.75 -8.15
N SER A 61 1.63 -5.43 -8.95
CA SER A 61 2.07 -6.22 -10.10
C SER A 61 3.59 -6.44 -10.12
N LEU A 62 4.04 -7.31 -11.02
CA LEU A 62 5.46 -7.52 -11.29
C LEU A 62 5.88 -6.88 -12.62
N PRO A 63 7.16 -6.47 -12.76
CA PRO A 63 7.70 -5.90 -14.00
C PRO A 63 7.46 -6.77 -15.24
N ALA A 64 7.53 -8.10 -15.09
CA ALA A 64 7.30 -9.06 -16.17
C ALA A 64 5.91 -8.94 -16.83
N GLY A 65 4.93 -8.37 -16.13
CA GLY A 65 3.58 -8.13 -16.67
C GLY A 65 3.50 -6.93 -17.62
N GLY A 66 4.57 -6.16 -17.79
CA GLY A 66 4.63 -5.00 -18.71
C GLY A 66 3.76 -3.81 -18.31
N ARG A 67 3.08 -3.88 -17.16
CA ARG A 67 2.25 -2.80 -16.61
C ARG A 67 2.33 -2.74 -15.09
N MET A 68 2.22 -1.52 -14.56
CA MET A 68 2.09 -1.28 -13.13
C MET A 68 0.61 -1.26 -12.73
N GLU A 69 0.24 -2.08 -11.76
CA GLU A 69 -1.11 -2.12 -11.20
C GLU A 69 -1.10 -1.58 -9.76
N LEU A 70 -2.12 -0.83 -9.39
CA LEU A 70 -2.30 -0.26 -8.04
C LEU A 70 -3.68 -0.67 -7.52
N LEU A 71 -3.77 -0.98 -6.22
CA LEU A 71 -5.06 -1.12 -5.54
C LEU A 71 -5.33 0.13 -4.70
N VAL A 72 -6.26 0.97 -5.16
CA VAL A 72 -6.55 2.27 -4.54
C VAL A 72 -7.93 2.26 -3.92
N ARG A 73 -8.00 2.41 -2.59
CA ARG A 73 -9.27 2.64 -1.90
C ARG A 73 -9.58 4.13 -1.89
N LYS A 74 -10.75 4.48 -2.43
CA LYS A 74 -11.26 5.84 -2.40
C LYS A 74 -11.43 6.32 -0.96
N ALA A 75 -10.69 7.37 -0.60
CA ALA A 75 -10.85 8.03 0.69
C ALA A 75 -11.94 9.09 0.56
N VAL A 76 -12.92 9.03 1.46
CA VAL A 76 -13.97 10.04 1.64
C VAL A 76 -13.76 10.62 3.03
N LYS A 77 -13.61 11.95 3.11
CA LYS A 77 -13.44 12.67 4.37
C LYS A 77 -14.79 12.89 5.04
N ASP A 78 -14.76 13.38 6.29
CA ASP A 78 -15.97 13.62 7.08
C ASP A 78 -16.91 14.67 6.45
N ASP A 79 -16.35 15.62 5.69
CA ASP A 79 -17.11 16.62 4.92
C ASP A 79 -17.68 16.09 3.59
N GLY A 80 -17.51 14.79 3.31
CA GLY A 80 -17.92 14.13 2.07
C GLY A 80 -16.98 14.38 0.88
N SER A 81 -15.97 15.24 1.02
CA SER A 81 -14.98 15.47 -0.03
C SER A 81 -14.06 14.26 -0.20
N LEU A 82 -13.52 14.11 -1.40
CA LEU A 82 -12.57 13.03 -1.69
C LEU A 82 -11.16 13.39 -1.19
N GLY A 83 -10.41 12.38 -0.77
CA GLY A 83 -8.97 12.51 -0.57
C GLY A 83 -8.29 12.93 -1.87
N LEU A 84 -7.32 13.86 -1.80
CA LEU A 84 -6.72 14.45 -3.00
C LEU A 84 -6.11 13.41 -3.95
N GLY A 85 -5.33 12.46 -3.43
CA GLY A 85 -4.68 11.42 -4.25
C GLY A 85 -5.66 10.36 -4.76
N SER A 86 -6.35 9.67 -3.85
CA SER A 86 -7.25 8.57 -4.23
C SER A 86 -8.50 9.07 -4.94
N GLY A 87 -9.02 10.26 -4.61
CA GLY A 87 -10.10 10.93 -5.32
C GLY A 87 -9.69 11.27 -6.75
N TRP A 88 -8.51 11.88 -6.93
CA TRP A 88 -8.00 12.17 -8.27
C TRP A 88 -7.85 10.88 -9.10
N LEU A 89 -7.23 9.83 -8.56
CA LEU A 89 -7.02 8.55 -9.26
C LEU A 89 -8.31 7.80 -9.60
N THR A 90 -9.39 8.01 -8.85
CA THR A 90 -10.64 7.24 -9.01
C THR A 90 -11.78 8.02 -9.66
N HIS A 91 -11.71 9.36 -9.70
CA HIS A 91 -12.81 10.22 -10.18
C HIS A 91 -12.37 11.27 -11.21
N THR A 92 -11.11 11.71 -11.18
CA THR A 92 -10.64 12.81 -12.05
C THR A 92 -9.76 12.32 -13.19
N SER A 93 -8.91 11.31 -12.95
CA SER A 93 -8.09 10.71 -13.98
C SER A 93 -8.96 10.04 -15.04
N THR A 94 -8.48 10.07 -16.28
CA THR A 94 -9.17 9.46 -17.42
C THR A 94 -8.36 8.29 -17.95
N VAL A 95 -9.05 7.30 -18.52
CA VAL A 95 -8.40 6.19 -19.23
C VAL A 95 -7.60 6.77 -20.40
N GLY A 96 -6.32 6.36 -20.51
CA GLY A 96 -5.37 6.92 -21.47
C GLY A 96 -4.71 8.23 -21.04
N GLY A 97 -5.07 8.77 -19.87
CA GLY A 97 -4.42 9.93 -19.27
C GLY A 97 -2.99 9.63 -18.80
N VAL A 98 -2.21 10.69 -18.60
CA VAL A 98 -0.84 10.60 -18.11
C VAL A 98 -0.82 10.85 -16.60
N VAL A 99 -0.11 9.99 -15.87
CA VAL A 99 0.11 10.12 -14.43
C VAL A 99 1.60 10.36 -14.18
N SER A 100 1.95 11.48 -13.55
CA SER A 100 3.32 11.70 -13.09
C SER A 100 3.57 10.85 -11.85
N LEU A 101 4.62 10.03 -11.89
CA LEU A 101 4.98 9.12 -10.81
C LEU A 101 6.49 8.93 -10.75
N ARG A 102 6.95 8.45 -9.59
CA ARG A 102 8.31 7.95 -9.40
C ARG A 102 8.25 6.62 -8.67
N LEU A 103 9.19 5.73 -8.96
CA LEU A 103 9.34 4.48 -8.20
C LEU A 103 10.15 4.76 -6.94
N ARG A 104 9.64 4.35 -5.78
CA ARG A 104 10.38 4.36 -4.51
C ARG A 104 10.80 2.93 -4.19
N PRO A 105 12.10 2.62 -4.09
CA PRO A 105 12.53 1.30 -3.65
C PRO A 105 12.14 1.08 -2.18
N ASN A 106 11.69 -0.14 -1.86
CA ASN A 106 11.41 -0.57 -0.49
C ASN A 106 12.18 -1.87 -0.18
N PRO A 107 13.51 -1.82 0.03
CA PRO A 107 14.32 -3.01 0.27
C PRO A 107 13.91 -3.77 1.54
N ASN A 108 13.19 -3.11 2.45
CA ASN A 108 12.73 -3.69 3.70
C ASN A 108 11.42 -4.49 3.57
N PHE A 109 10.84 -4.59 2.38
CA PHE A 109 9.65 -5.41 2.13
C PHE A 109 9.89 -6.43 1.01
N HIS A 110 10.96 -7.20 1.16
CA HIS A 110 11.27 -8.36 0.35
C HIS A 110 11.49 -9.57 1.25
N ALA A 111 10.96 -10.72 0.86
CA ALA A 111 11.25 -11.97 1.56
C ALA A 111 12.74 -12.30 1.41
N PRO A 112 13.38 -12.89 2.44
CA PRO A 112 14.77 -13.28 2.34
C PRO A 112 14.93 -14.45 1.36
N VAL A 113 15.99 -14.37 0.56
CA VAL A 113 16.47 -15.49 -0.26
C VAL A 113 17.69 -16.06 0.46
N ALA A 114 17.69 -17.37 0.72
CA ALA A 114 18.81 -18.05 1.35
C ALA A 114 20.05 -18.03 0.43
N LYS A 115 21.23 -18.31 1.00
CA LYS A 115 22.50 -18.27 0.27
C LYS A 115 22.58 -19.24 -0.91
N ASP A 116 21.85 -20.34 -0.84
CA ASP A 116 21.72 -21.35 -1.90
C ASP A 116 20.66 -20.98 -2.95
N GLY A 117 20.06 -19.80 -2.84
CA GLY A 117 19.03 -19.30 -3.75
C GLY A 117 17.62 -19.80 -3.41
N THR A 118 17.44 -20.55 -2.31
CA THR A 118 16.11 -21.04 -1.92
C THR A 118 15.30 -19.95 -1.21
N GLU A 119 13.98 -19.97 -1.40
CA GLU A 119 13.04 -19.13 -0.67
C GLU A 119 12.18 -20.03 0.22
N GLY A 120 12.12 -19.70 1.51
CA GLY A 120 11.30 -20.43 2.46
C GLY A 120 9.78 -20.21 2.26
N PRO A 121 8.95 -20.86 3.10
CA PRO A 121 7.52 -20.61 3.14
C PRO A 121 7.21 -19.15 3.50
N GLN A 122 6.05 -18.65 3.10
CA GLN A 122 5.64 -17.27 3.39
C GLN A 122 4.27 -17.21 4.06
N ILE A 123 4.16 -16.47 5.17
CA ILE A 123 2.90 -16.08 5.78
C ILE A 123 2.65 -14.61 5.41
N LEU A 124 1.62 -14.36 4.62
CA LEU A 124 1.24 -13.04 4.12
C LEU A 124 0.02 -12.57 4.89
N ILE A 125 0.17 -11.47 5.64
CA ILE A 125 -0.88 -10.94 6.53
C ILE A 125 -1.25 -9.53 6.08
N GLY A 126 -2.53 -9.29 5.85
CA GLY A 126 -2.94 -7.94 5.48
C GLY A 126 -4.43 -7.71 5.52
N ALA A 127 -4.82 -6.47 5.27
CA ALA A 127 -6.21 -6.11 5.14
C ALA A 127 -6.41 -4.96 4.15
N GLY A 128 -7.57 -4.96 3.49
CA GLY A 128 -7.94 -3.91 2.55
C GLY A 128 -6.92 -3.72 1.42
N THR A 129 -6.44 -2.49 1.24
CA THR A 129 -5.44 -2.14 0.22
C THR A 129 -4.07 -2.78 0.48
N GLY A 130 -3.83 -3.36 1.66
CA GLY A 130 -2.64 -4.16 1.94
C GLY A 130 -2.46 -5.35 0.99
N MET A 131 -3.54 -5.80 0.34
CA MET A 131 -3.48 -6.82 -0.70
C MET A 131 -2.53 -6.46 -1.86
N ALA A 132 -2.32 -5.17 -2.15
CA ALA A 132 -1.38 -4.77 -3.21
C ALA A 132 0.04 -5.29 -2.96
N GLY A 133 0.61 -5.00 -1.79
CA GLY A 133 1.96 -5.46 -1.43
C GLY A 133 2.06 -6.97 -1.40
N LEU A 134 1.07 -7.65 -0.81
CA LEU A 134 1.05 -9.12 -0.71
C LEU A 134 0.90 -9.80 -2.08
N ARG A 135 0.09 -9.22 -2.97
CA ARG A 135 -0.12 -9.74 -4.33
C ARG A 135 1.17 -9.79 -5.13
N ALA A 136 2.05 -8.81 -5.01
CA ALA A 136 3.34 -8.82 -5.71
C ALA A 136 4.20 -10.03 -5.28
N HIS A 137 4.20 -10.40 -3.99
CA HIS A 137 4.87 -11.60 -3.49
C HIS A 137 4.22 -12.89 -4.02
N LEU A 138 2.89 -12.98 -4.04
CA LEU A 138 2.17 -14.15 -4.56
C LEU A 138 2.40 -14.33 -6.06
N LEU A 139 2.40 -13.26 -6.83
CA LEU A 139 2.76 -13.30 -8.25
C LEU A 139 4.19 -13.80 -8.45
N HIS A 140 5.14 -13.38 -7.61
CA HIS A 140 6.54 -13.82 -7.71
C HIS A 140 6.65 -15.31 -7.44
N ARG A 141 5.99 -15.78 -6.38
CA ARG A 141 5.96 -17.21 -6.05
C ARG A 141 5.30 -18.05 -7.13
N ALA A 142 4.19 -17.59 -7.71
CA ALA A 142 3.52 -18.27 -8.81
C ALA A 142 4.40 -18.35 -10.07
N GLN A 143 5.05 -17.24 -10.46
CA GLN A 143 5.95 -17.19 -11.62
C GLN A 143 7.15 -18.13 -11.47
N ASN A 144 7.68 -18.27 -10.24
CA ASN A 144 8.84 -19.10 -9.94
C ASN A 144 8.49 -20.49 -9.40
N LYS A 145 7.20 -20.84 -9.31
CA LYS A 145 6.68 -22.13 -8.78
C LYS A 145 7.21 -22.47 -7.38
N LEU A 146 7.28 -21.48 -6.49
CA LEU A 146 7.85 -21.62 -5.15
C LEU A 146 6.86 -22.20 -4.10
N GLY A 147 5.56 -22.32 -4.42
CA GLY A 147 4.54 -22.94 -3.55
C GLY A 147 4.44 -22.34 -2.14
N ASP A 148 3.92 -23.08 -1.15
CA ASP A 148 4.07 -22.84 0.29
C ASP A 148 3.87 -21.39 0.78
N ALA A 149 2.87 -20.69 0.23
CA ALA A 149 2.39 -19.43 0.79
C ALA A 149 1.09 -19.62 1.57
N TRP A 150 0.92 -18.85 2.63
CA TRP A 150 -0.30 -18.77 3.41
C TRP A 150 -0.76 -17.32 3.46
N LEU A 151 -1.98 -17.06 2.97
CA LEU A 151 -2.61 -15.75 3.05
C LEU A 151 -3.60 -15.68 4.23
N LEU A 152 -3.36 -14.77 5.16
CA LEU A 152 -4.27 -14.34 6.23
C LEU A 152 -4.78 -12.94 5.87
N PHE A 153 -6.01 -12.82 5.36
CA PHE A 153 -6.47 -11.57 4.77
C PHE A 153 -7.84 -11.08 5.26
N GLY A 154 -7.93 -9.79 5.57
CA GLY A 154 -9.14 -9.13 6.04
C GLY A 154 -9.74 -8.14 5.05
N GLU A 155 -11.06 -8.18 4.86
CA GLU A 155 -11.82 -7.13 4.17
C GLU A 155 -13.13 -6.76 4.89
N ARG A 156 -13.89 -5.83 4.30
CA ARG A 156 -15.20 -5.42 4.80
C ARG A 156 -16.27 -6.46 4.51
N GLN A 157 -16.48 -6.80 3.24
CA GLN A 157 -17.53 -7.73 2.80
C GLN A 157 -17.00 -8.60 1.66
N ALA A 158 -17.30 -9.90 1.68
CA ALA A 158 -16.84 -10.82 0.65
C ALA A 158 -17.38 -10.45 -0.74
N ALA A 159 -18.68 -10.13 -0.82
CA ALA A 159 -19.37 -9.92 -2.08
C ALA A 159 -18.92 -8.64 -2.84
N SER A 160 -18.41 -7.63 -2.14
CA SER A 160 -18.10 -6.32 -2.74
C SER A 160 -16.64 -5.90 -2.64
N ASP A 161 -15.88 -6.44 -1.69
CA ASP A 161 -14.53 -5.94 -1.40
C ASP A 161 -13.42 -6.96 -1.69
N LEU A 162 -13.72 -8.22 -2.07
CA LEU A 162 -12.71 -9.22 -2.42
C LEU A 162 -12.24 -9.09 -3.89
N TYR A 163 -11.54 -8.00 -4.22
CA TYR A 163 -11.13 -7.64 -5.59
C TYR A 163 -10.34 -8.73 -6.34
N TYR A 164 -9.50 -9.50 -5.64
CA TYR A 164 -8.64 -10.53 -6.22
C TYR A 164 -9.12 -11.95 -5.91
N ALA A 165 -10.43 -12.15 -5.76
CA ALA A 165 -11.01 -13.46 -5.45
C ALA A 165 -10.57 -14.57 -6.42
N GLU A 166 -10.59 -14.29 -7.72
CA GLU A 166 -10.21 -15.27 -8.74
C GLU A 166 -8.70 -15.56 -8.75
N ASP A 167 -7.86 -14.54 -8.50
CA ASP A 167 -6.41 -14.75 -8.34
C ASP A 167 -6.13 -15.66 -7.13
N ILE A 168 -6.77 -15.40 -5.99
CA ILE A 168 -6.64 -16.22 -4.77
C ILE A 168 -7.08 -17.66 -5.03
N LYS A 169 -8.20 -17.85 -5.72
CA LYS A 169 -8.72 -19.17 -6.10
C LYS A 169 -7.76 -19.90 -7.04
N ALA A 170 -7.18 -19.20 -8.01
CA ALA A 170 -6.20 -19.76 -8.93
C ALA A 170 -4.92 -20.19 -8.20
N TRP A 171 -4.40 -19.35 -7.30
CA TRP A 171 -3.22 -19.68 -6.49
C TRP A 171 -3.45 -20.83 -5.52
N ALA A 172 -4.67 -20.99 -4.99
CA ALA A 172 -5.02 -22.16 -4.21
C ALA A 172 -5.05 -23.44 -5.08
N ALA A 173 -5.52 -23.33 -6.33
CA ALA A 173 -5.61 -24.46 -7.25
C ALA A 173 -4.25 -24.89 -7.82
N ASP A 174 -3.34 -23.95 -8.05
CA ASP A 174 -2.00 -24.21 -8.60
C ASP A 174 -0.92 -24.51 -7.54
N GLY A 175 -1.29 -24.43 -6.26
CA GLY A 175 -0.41 -24.71 -5.12
C GLY A 175 0.50 -23.55 -4.70
N THR A 176 0.39 -22.38 -5.32
CA THR A 176 1.06 -21.16 -4.86
C THR A 176 0.63 -20.83 -3.43
N LEU A 177 -0.68 -20.85 -3.16
CA LEU A 177 -1.25 -20.75 -1.81
C LEU A 177 -1.52 -22.16 -1.29
N ALA A 178 -0.70 -22.60 -0.34
CA ALA A 178 -0.95 -23.83 0.41
C ALA A 178 -2.12 -23.66 1.38
N ARG A 179 -2.36 -22.43 1.85
CA ARG A 179 -3.46 -22.11 2.76
C ARG A 179 -3.98 -20.69 2.52
N THR A 180 -5.27 -20.47 2.77
CA THR A 180 -5.89 -19.13 2.74
C THR A 180 -6.96 -19.05 3.80
N ASP A 181 -6.88 -18.03 4.63
CA ASP A 181 -7.90 -17.70 5.63
C ASP A 181 -8.34 -16.26 5.42
N LEU A 182 -9.65 -16.09 5.18
CA LEU A 182 -10.26 -14.80 4.89
C LEU A 182 -11.21 -14.40 6.00
N VAL A 183 -11.22 -13.12 6.36
CA VAL A 183 -12.16 -12.57 7.34
C VAL A 183 -12.81 -11.31 6.81
N PHE A 184 -14.12 -11.19 7.04
CA PHE A 184 -14.91 -10.08 6.57
C PHE A 184 -15.59 -9.38 7.74
N SER A 185 -15.09 -8.19 8.08
CA SER A 185 -15.48 -7.46 9.29
C SER A 185 -16.94 -6.98 9.32
N ARG A 186 -17.66 -7.04 8.20
CA ARG A 186 -19.06 -6.65 8.08
C ARG A 186 -19.97 -7.78 7.58
N ASP A 187 -19.42 -8.98 7.39
CA ASP A 187 -20.24 -10.16 7.11
C ASP A 187 -20.61 -10.82 8.44
N GLY A 188 -21.89 -11.21 8.58
CA GLY A 188 -22.39 -11.83 9.81
C GLY A 188 -22.53 -10.86 10.99
N GLN A 189 -22.67 -11.42 12.20
CA GLN A 189 -22.96 -10.65 13.42
C GLN A 189 -21.71 -10.27 14.24
N SER A 190 -20.62 -11.04 14.14
CA SER A 190 -19.38 -10.78 14.88
C SER A 190 -18.35 -10.10 13.99
N ARG A 191 -17.88 -8.91 14.40
CA ARG A 191 -16.79 -8.21 13.72
C ARG A 191 -15.47 -8.91 14.05
N LYS A 192 -15.02 -9.79 13.16
CA LYS A 192 -13.69 -10.40 13.22
C LYS A 192 -12.73 -9.63 12.31
N TYR A 193 -11.48 -9.48 12.72
CA TYR A 193 -10.41 -8.87 11.96
C TYR A 193 -9.20 -9.81 11.91
N VAL A 194 -8.21 -9.46 11.08
CA VAL A 194 -7.06 -10.32 10.79
C VAL A 194 -6.22 -10.62 12.05
N GLN A 195 -6.10 -9.69 13.00
CA GLN A 195 -5.36 -9.95 14.23
C GLN A 195 -6.00 -11.04 15.10
N GLN A 196 -7.34 -11.16 15.12
CA GLN A 196 -7.98 -12.29 15.80
C GLN A 196 -7.68 -13.61 15.08
N MET A 197 -7.62 -13.60 13.75
CA MET A 197 -7.22 -14.77 12.97
C MET A 197 -5.78 -15.19 13.29
N VAL A 198 -4.85 -14.23 13.45
CA VAL A 198 -3.48 -14.53 13.90
C VAL A 198 -3.47 -15.20 15.27
N THR A 199 -4.29 -14.73 16.21
CA THR A 199 -4.43 -15.37 17.53
C THR A 199 -5.00 -16.78 17.43
N ASP A 200 -6.10 -16.96 16.69
CA ASP A 200 -6.78 -18.25 16.53
C ASP A 200 -5.88 -19.30 15.87
N GLU A 201 -5.07 -18.87 14.91
CA GLU A 201 -4.17 -19.72 14.13
C GLU A 201 -2.76 -19.84 14.75
N GLY A 202 -2.57 -19.38 15.98
CA GLY A 202 -1.25 -19.23 16.58
C GLY A 202 -0.41 -20.51 16.63
N ALA A 203 -1.02 -21.69 16.78
CA ALA A 203 -0.31 -22.97 16.74
C ALA A 203 0.24 -23.30 15.35
N GLU A 204 -0.56 -23.06 14.31
CA GLU A 204 -0.13 -23.30 12.93
C GLU A 204 0.90 -22.25 12.49
N ILE A 205 0.73 -20.98 12.87
CA ILE A 205 1.73 -19.93 12.60
C ILE A 205 3.08 -20.31 13.23
N LYS A 206 3.10 -20.80 14.48
CA LYS A 206 4.33 -21.32 15.10
C LYS A 206 4.97 -22.43 14.27
N SER A 207 4.17 -23.40 13.81
CA SER A 207 4.67 -24.49 12.97
C SER A 207 5.29 -24.00 11.66
N TRP A 208 4.67 -23.02 11.00
CA TRP A 208 5.25 -22.38 9.82
C TRP A 208 6.56 -21.66 10.12
N VAL A 209 6.62 -20.90 11.21
CA VAL A 209 7.84 -20.21 11.63
C VAL A 209 8.94 -21.22 12.00
N ASP A 210 8.61 -22.35 12.64
CA ASP A 210 9.56 -23.43 12.95
C ASP A 210 10.14 -24.07 11.67
N ARG A 211 9.41 -24.02 10.54
CA ARG A 211 9.90 -24.42 9.21
C ARG A 211 10.70 -23.34 8.48
N GLY A 212 10.95 -22.20 9.12
CA GLY A 212 11.67 -21.07 8.53
C GLY A 212 10.82 -20.14 7.68
N ALA A 213 9.51 -20.06 7.92
CA ALA A 213 8.64 -19.16 7.19
C ALA A 213 8.96 -17.68 7.47
N SER A 214 8.90 -16.85 6.44
CA SER A 214 8.88 -15.39 6.62
C SER A 214 7.45 -14.87 6.78
N ILE A 215 7.24 -13.88 7.64
CA ILE A 215 5.99 -13.16 7.85
C ILE A 215 6.07 -11.78 7.18
N LEU A 216 5.15 -11.52 6.24
CA LEU A 216 5.04 -10.26 5.51
C LEU A 216 3.72 -9.58 5.86
N VAL A 217 3.77 -8.40 6.48
CA VAL A 217 2.57 -7.65 6.88
C VAL A 217 2.39 -6.40 6.01
N CYS A 218 1.23 -6.24 5.38
CA CYS A 218 0.93 -5.04 4.59
C CYS A 218 -0.48 -4.49 4.86
N GLY A 219 -0.58 -3.17 5.01
CA GLY A 219 -1.86 -2.47 5.17
C GLY A 219 -1.80 -1.31 6.17
N GLY A 220 -2.95 -0.93 6.72
CA GLY A 220 -3.05 0.25 7.58
C GLY A 220 -2.34 0.09 8.94
N LEU A 221 -1.77 1.18 9.46
CA LEU A 221 -1.04 1.22 10.75
C LEU A 221 -1.80 0.57 11.91
N LYS A 222 -3.11 0.83 12.03
CA LYS A 222 -3.95 0.22 13.09
C LYS A 222 -4.06 -1.29 12.97
N MET A 223 -4.14 -1.81 11.74
CA MET A 223 -4.19 -3.25 11.49
C MET A 223 -2.83 -3.88 11.82
N ALA A 224 -1.74 -3.26 11.36
CA ALA A 224 -0.40 -3.75 11.59
C ALA A 224 -0.03 -3.81 13.08
N ALA A 225 -0.39 -2.79 13.87
CA ALA A 225 -0.18 -2.78 15.31
C ALA A 225 -0.91 -3.95 15.99
N GLY A 226 -2.18 -4.18 15.64
CA GLY A 226 -2.94 -5.33 16.19
C GLY A 226 -2.37 -6.68 15.78
N VAL A 227 -1.86 -6.81 14.55
CA VAL A 227 -1.16 -8.02 14.10
C VAL A 227 0.15 -8.23 14.85
N GLU A 228 0.94 -7.17 15.06
CA GLU A 228 2.18 -7.24 15.84
C GLU A 228 1.92 -7.67 17.28
N GLU A 229 0.93 -7.07 17.96
CA GLU A 229 0.49 -7.50 19.30
C GLU A 229 0.09 -8.97 19.32
N ALA A 230 -0.69 -9.43 18.33
CA ALA A 230 -1.09 -10.83 18.23
C ALA A 230 0.11 -11.76 17.99
N LEU A 231 1.05 -11.37 17.11
CA LEU A 231 2.27 -12.12 16.82
C LEU A 231 3.17 -12.22 18.06
N VAL A 232 3.35 -11.14 18.81
CA VAL A 232 4.10 -11.14 20.09
C VAL A 232 3.42 -12.09 21.08
N ALA A 233 2.09 -12.04 21.20
CA ALA A 233 1.35 -12.92 22.11
C ALA A 233 1.53 -14.41 21.77
N ILE A 234 1.62 -14.77 20.48
CA ILE A 234 1.80 -16.16 20.07
C ILE A 234 3.27 -16.57 20.02
N LEU A 235 4.18 -15.80 19.43
CA LEU A 235 5.58 -16.18 19.18
C LEU A 235 6.54 -15.81 20.32
N GLY A 236 6.19 -14.79 21.11
CA GLY A 236 7.10 -14.12 22.05
C GLY A 236 7.88 -12.98 21.39
N GLU A 237 8.19 -11.94 22.16
CA GLU A 237 8.91 -10.74 21.72
C GLU A 237 10.31 -11.07 21.19
N ASP A 238 11.13 -11.78 21.97
CA ASP A 238 12.50 -12.19 21.58
C ASP A 238 12.54 -12.91 20.23
N ARG A 239 11.55 -13.77 19.97
CA ARG A 239 11.49 -14.53 18.72
C ARG A 239 11.13 -13.63 17.53
N LEU A 240 10.16 -12.73 17.70
CA LEU A 240 9.76 -11.80 16.66
C LEU A 240 10.88 -10.79 16.34
N ASP A 241 11.62 -10.35 17.36
CA ASP A 241 12.80 -9.51 17.21
C ASP A 241 13.91 -10.22 16.44
N GLN A 242 14.20 -11.47 16.79
CA GLN A 242 15.17 -12.29 16.04
C GLN A 242 14.75 -12.45 14.57
N MET A 243 13.46 -12.75 14.31
CA MET A 243 12.94 -12.81 12.94
C MET A 243 13.09 -11.48 12.20
N THR A 244 12.95 -10.35 12.88
CA THR A 244 13.16 -9.02 12.27
C THR A 244 14.62 -8.85 11.85
N GLN A 245 15.56 -9.22 12.72
CA GLN A 245 17.00 -9.15 12.45
C GLN A 245 17.42 -10.07 11.29
N ASP A 246 16.83 -11.27 11.23
CA ASP A 246 17.06 -12.25 10.17
C ASP A 246 16.32 -11.91 8.87
N GLY A 247 15.49 -10.85 8.89
CA GLY A 247 14.68 -10.42 7.76
C GLY A 247 13.48 -11.31 7.44
N LEU A 248 13.16 -12.25 8.34
CA LEU A 248 11.99 -13.14 8.27
C LEU A 248 10.71 -12.46 8.74
N TYR A 249 10.74 -11.29 9.38
CA TYR A 249 9.56 -10.47 9.66
C TYR A 249 9.69 -9.10 9.01
N ARG A 250 8.84 -8.78 8.03
CA ARG A 250 8.87 -7.54 7.25
C ARG A 250 7.50 -6.88 7.18
N ARG A 251 7.49 -5.55 7.08
CA ARG A 251 6.27 -4.73 7.08
C ARG A 251 6.29 -3.64 6.01
N ASP A 252 5.16 -3.44 5.34
CA ASP A 252 4.87 -2.28 4.49
C ASP A 252 3.53 -1.67 4.92
N VAL A 253 3.60 -0.67 5.81
CA VAL A 253 2.44 -0.17 6.55
C VAL A 253 2.31 1.35 6.45
N TYR A 254 1.06 1.85 6.43
CA TYR A 254 0.73 3.24 6.14
C TYR A 254 -0.52 3.77 6.87
#